data_AF-A0A976P0H1-F1
#
_entry.id   AF-A0A976P0H1-F1
#
_cell.length_a   1.000
_cell.length_b   1.000
_cell.length_c   1.000
_cell.angle_alpha   90.00
_cell.angle_beta   90.00
_cell.angle_gamma   90.00
#
_symmetry.space_group_name_H-M   'P 1'
#
loop_
_entity.id
_entity.type
_entity.pdbx_description
1 polymer ?
#
loop_
_entity_poly.entity_id
_entity_poly.type
_entity_poly.pdbx_seq_one_letter_code
_entity_poly.pdbx_strand_id
1 'polypeptide(L)'
;NDDTSPVDGYADAGADLSANGVTPSFGSEGEDVILSSQLVAPVGGVDNGLAGATVALANTFSSGVATTAVRFDEVGIIQLDAGLQSGGYLNSGRNVTGRIDNVGRFYPDQFLLADNTPQLRNGPDPATWSCDMTYQGQAFGFVAEPIITVTAVNTLGATTENYEGDFWSLPQLTHEVLLDPASVAAGSACLDGFGGIDGACFDVSISGAGWLSRAAGIGLYSTTSHGLTIAKLNDQPDAGDVPWNPLLDYRISDAALTVTESNGDRICYQPAGSCSEYVLEDISGVELRYGRGWIDNRYGSVQTPLIMTLRLQYWNSAGAFINNTDDNDACLGTLVLSSDVELAQYSGDLDAGETSVGGIAQAPGYALISLTAPGYDGADNPNSGRATLRWLLDADTSDNDPGEECGEHWLCYDFNGDGLRQNPYGTAVFGEQSDDRPLLFMRESYR
;
A
#
# COMPACT_ATOMS: atom_id res chain seq x y z
N ASN A 1 55.35 25.33 -25.24
CA ASN A 1 56.59 25.02 -26.00
C ASN A 1 57.46 24.35 -24.97
N ASP A 2 57.23 23.05 -24.83
CA ASP A 2 57.59 22.23 -23.67
C ASP A 2 58.85 21.39 -23.95
N ASP A 3 59.66 21.93 -24.84
CA ASP A 3 60.93 21.41 -25.29
C ASP A 3 61.93 22.57 -25.20
N THR A 4 62.82 22.48 -24.23
CA THR A 4 63.92 23.43 -24.03
C THR A 4 65.12 23.15 -24.95
N SER A 5 65.08 22.08 -25.75
CA SER A 5 66.07 21.62 -26.71
C SER A 5 65.49 21.64 -28.14
N PRO A 6 65.53 22.77 -28.87
CA PRO A 6 64.81 22.96 -30.13
C PRO A 6 65.30 22.11 -31.33
N VAL A 7 66.06 21.04 -31.08
CA VAL A 7 66.81 20.26 -32.07
C VAL A 7 66.45 18.77 -32.07
N ASP A 8 65.97 18.21 -30.96
CA ASP A 8 65.74 16.76 -30.87
C ASP A 8 64.27 16.35 -31.09
N GLY A 9 63.32 17.28 -30.96
CA GLY A 9 61.90 17.00 -31.18
C GLY A 9 61.30 16.07 -30.13
N TYR A 10 61.96 15.92 -28.99
CA TYR A 10 61.45 15.21 -27.83
C TYR A 10 60.94 16.21 -26.81
N ALA A 11 59.74 15.94 -26.28
CA ALA A 11 59.28 16.61 -25.08
C ALA A 11 60.24 16.38 -23.92
N ASP A 12 60.45 17.42 -23.11
CA ASP A 12 61.19 17.27 -21.86
C ASP A 12 60.50 16.23 -20.94
N ALA A 13 61.28 15.49 -20.16
CA ALA A 13 60.72 14.49 -19.27
C ALA A 13 59.79 15.16 -18.24
N GLY A 14 58.50 14.81 -18.26
CA GLY A 14 57.47 15.41 -17.40
C GLY A 14 56.79 16.67 -17.97
N ALA A 15 57.06 17.03 -19.23
CA ALA A 15 56.34 18.07 -19.96
C ALA A 15 54.83 17.80 -20.06
N ASP A 16 54.02 18.85 -19.93
CA ASP A 16 52.58 18.77 -20.10
C ASP A 16 52.22 19.05 -21.57
N LEU A 17 52.15 17.96 -22.35
CA LEU A 17 51.87 18.05 -23.78
C LEU A 17 50.40 18.31 -24.09
N SER A 18 49.52 18.38 -23.09
CA SER A 18 48.08 18.59 -23.30
C SER A 18 47.74 20.01 -23.74
N ALA A 19 48.63 20.97 -23.53
CA ALA A 19 48.46 22.37 -23.90
C ALA A 19 49.15 22.77 -25.23
N ASN A 20 49.74 21.80 -25.94
CA ASN A 20 50.36 22.07 -27.24
C ASN A 20 49.30 22.44 -28.30
N GLY A 21 49.67 23.35 -29.20
CA GLY A 21 48.81 23.71 -30.33
C GLY A 21 48.57 22.51 -31.25
N VAL A 22 47.39 22.49 -31.89
CA VAL A 22 47.06 21.48 -32.91
C VAL A 22 48.13 21.48 -34.00
N THR A 23 48.62 20.30 -34.39
CA THR A 23 49.57 20.14 -35.49
C THR A 23 48.80 20.16 -36.82
N PRO A 24 48.84 21.25 -37.62
CA PRO A 24 47.89 21.42 -38.73
C PRO A 24 48.04 20.40 -39.86
N SER A 25 49.22 19.78 -39.98
CA SER A 25 49.52 18.78 -40.99
C SER A 25 49.05 17.38 -40.62
N PHE A 26 48.73 17.11 -39.36
CA PHE A 26 48.28 15.78 -38.91
C PHE A 26 47.01 15.34 -39.65
N GLY A 27 46.94 14.08 -40.03
CA GLY A 27 45.94 13.48 -40.91
C GLY A 27 46.27 13.53 -42.41
N SER A 28 47.25 14.34 -42.85
CA SER A 28 47.66 14.39 -44.28
C SER A 28 48.44 13.15 -44.72
N GLU A 29 49.03 12.46 -43.76
CA GLU A 29 49.79 11.23 -43.91
C GLU A 29 48.91 9.99 -44.17
N GLY A 30 47.58 10.10 -44.01
CA GLY A 30 46.65 9.00 -44.27
C GLY A 30 46.46 8.05 -43.08
N GLU A 31 46.63 8.51 -41.84
CA GLU A 31 46.48 7.70 -40.63
C GLU A 31 45.05 7.75 -40.06
N ASP A 32 44.51 6.59 -39.71
CA ASP A 32 43.26 6.46 -38.98
C ASP A 32 43.52 6.48 -37.46
N VAL A 33 42.62 7.10 -36.70
CA VAL A 33 42.69 7.14 -35.22
C VAL A 33 41.58 6.31 -34.61
N ILE A 34 41.93 5.33 -33.79
CA ILE A 34 40.97 4.53 -33.01
C ILE A 34 40.77 5.21 -31.66
N LEU A 35 39.50 5.32 -31.26
CA LEU A 35 39.05 5.67 -29.93
C LEU A 35 38.63 4.40 -29.19
N SER A 36 39.07 4.27 -27.94
CA SER A 36 38.64 3.21 -27.03
C SER A 36 38.30 3.79 -25.66
N SER A 37 37.57 3.03 -24.87
CA SER A 37 37.34 3.35 -23.45
C SER A 37 37.77 2.21 -22.55
N GLN A 38 38.02 2.55 -21.30
CA GLN A 38 38.12 1.61 -20.20
C GLN A 38 37.26 2.12 -19.04
N LEU A 39 36.41 1.26 -18.48
CA LEU A 39 35.65 1.59 -17.28
C LEU A 39 36.59 1.79 -16.09
N VAL A 40 36.49 2.97 -15.47
CA VAL A 40 37.25 3.35 -14.26
C VAL A 40 36.39 3.12 -13.00
N ALA A 41 35.11 3.47 -13.06
CA ALA A 41 34.15 3.21 -11.99
C ALA A 41 32.75 2.92 -12.56
N PRO A 42 31.98 1.99 -11.95
CA PRO A 42 32.36 1.18 -10.81
C PRO A 42 33.40 0.10 -11.17
N VAL A 43 34.29 -0.21 -10.23
CA VAL A 43 35.32 -1.24 -10.41
C VAL A 43 34.65 -2.61 -10.48
N GLY A 44 34.92 -3.35 -11.55
CA GLY A 44 34.29 -4.67 -11.78
C GLY A 44 32.91 -4.61 -12.43
N GLY A 45 32.45 -3.41 -12.81
CA GLY A 45 31.24 -3.25 -13.60
C GLY A 45 31.38 -3.74 -15.04
N VAL A 46 30.27 -3.72 -15.76
CA VAL A 46 30.15 -4.05 -17.18
C VAL A 46 30.83 -2.96 -18.01
N ASP A 47 31.84 -3.37 -18.80
CA ASP A 47 32.54 -2.50 -19.75
C ASP A 47 32.41 -3.07 -21.17
N ASN A 48 31.41 -2.57 -21.89
CA ASN A 48 31.19 -2.94 -23.30
C ASN A 48 32.06 -2.11 -24.26
N GLY A 49 32.91 -1.22 -23.75
CA GLY A 49 33.68 -0.26 -24.55
C GLY A 49 32.82 0.84 -25.19
N LEU A 50 33.45 1.60 -26.09
CA LEU A 50 32.75 2.58 -26.91
C LEU A 50 31.97 1.90 -28.03
N ALA A 51 30.78 2.42 -28.31
CA ALA A 51 30.01 2.10 -29.50
C ALA A 51 29.89 3.32 -30.43
N GLY A 52 29.35 3.10 -31.64
CA GLY A 52 29.27 4.14 -32.67
C GLY A 52 30.50 4.17 -33.57
N ALA A 53 30.91 5.37 -34.00
CA ALA A 53 32.03 5.55 -34.92
C ALA A 53 33.36 5.69 -34.16
N THR A 54 33.85 4.57 -33.62
CA THR A 54 35.08 4.51 -32.81
C THR A 54 36.38 4.70 -33.58
N VAL A 55 36.30 4.92 -34.90
CA VAL A 55 37.46 5.22 -35.75
C VAL A 55 37.24 6.55 -36.46
N ALA A 56 38.13 7.50 -36.23
CA ALA A 56 38.22 8.71 -37.03
C ALA A 56 39.08 8.41 -38.27
N LEU A 57 38.44 8.39 -39.43
CA LEU A 57 39.09 8.05 -40.70
C LEU A 57 40.03 9.17 -41.15
N ALA A 58 41.16 8.81 -41.75
CA ALA A 58 42.20 9.74 -42.18
C ALA A 58 41.67 10.89 -43.07
N ASN A 59 40.70 10.58 -43.94
CA ASN A 59 40.10 11.55 -44.84
C ASN A 59 39.14 12.55 -44.16
N THR A 60 38.90 12.42 -42.85
CA THR A 60 38.06 13.34 -42.06
C THR A 60 38.86 14.43 -41.36
N PHE A 61 40.19 14.34 -41.37
CA PHE A 61 41.05 15.36 -40.77
C PHE A 61 41.08 16.63 -41.63
N SER A 62 40.93 17.78 -40.98
CA SER A 62 41.11 19.10 -41.57
C SER A 62 41.93 19.96 -40.63
N SER A 63 43.07 20.46 -41.09
CA SER A 63 44.02 21.24 -40.29
C SER A 63 44.40 20.55 -38.96
N GLY A 64 44.62 19.24 -38.98
CA GLY A 64 45.02 18.47 -37.80
C GLY A 64 43.86 18.03 -36.89
N VAL A 65 42.60 18.29 -37.25
CA VAL A 65 41.43 17.98 -36.42
C VAL A 65 40.45 17.08 -37.17
N ALA A 66 39.99 16.01 -36.50
CA ALA A 66 38.84 15.22 -36.91
C ALA A 66 37.85 15.13 -35.74
N THR A 67 36.56 15.01 -36.07
CA THR A 67 35.48 14.85 -35.08
C THR A 67 34.70 13.61 -35.41
N THR A 68 34.45 12.76 -34.41
CA THR A 68 33.58 11.60 -34.52
C THR A 68 32.62 11.54 -33.33
N ALA A 69 31.48 10.87 -33.50
CA ALA A 69 30.52 10.62 -32.45
C ALA A 69 30.62 9.16 -31.98
N VAL A 70 30.92 9.01 -30.69
CA VAL A 70 30.95 7.74 -29.98
C VAL A 70 29.96 7.80 -28.83
N ARG A 71 29.57 6.64 -28.32
CA ARG A 71 28.71 6.51 -27.15
C ARG A 71 29.28 5.49 -26.18
N PHE A 72 29.02 5.70 -24.91
CA PHE A 72 29.20 4.71 -23.87
C PHE A 72 27.81 4.35 -23.37
N ASP A 73 27.40 3.11 -23.59
CA ASP A 73 26.01 2.67 -23.41
C ASP A 73 25.73 2.23 -21.95
N GLU A 74 26.65 2.55 -21.02
CA GLU A 74 26.57 2.18 -19.61
C GLU A 74 26.70 3.37 -18.63
N VAL A 75 26.29 3.16 -17.39
CA VAL A 75 26.57 4.03 -16.24
C VAL A 75 28.01 3.86 -15.81
N GLY A 76 28.67 4.96 -15.46
CA GLY A 76 30.05 4.88 -15.03
C GLY A 76 30.88 6.14 -15.22
N ILE A 77 32.16 5.99 -14.93
CA ILE A 77 33.22 6.91 -15.27
C ILE A 77 34.22 6.11 -16.10
N ILE A 78 34.61 6.61 -17.26
CA ILE A 78 35.53 5.93 -18.18
C ILE A 78 36.81 6.74 -18.38
N GLN A 79 37.88 6.05 -18.73
CA GLN A 79 39.03 6.65 -19.41
C GLN A 79 38.77 6.57 -20.91
N LEU A 80 39.10 7.63 -21.64
CA LEU A 80 39.13 7.63 -23.10
C LEU A 80 40.58 7.62 -23.59
N ASP A 81 40.88 6.70 -24.50
CA ASP A 81 42.16 6.61 -25.18
C ASP A 81 41.97 6.82 -26.68
N ALA A 82 42.96 7.47 -27.29
CA ALA A 82 43.09 7.60 -28.74
C ALA A 82 44.47 7.12 -29.16
N GLY A 83 44.56 6.43 -30.30
CA GLY A 83 45.83 6.03 -30.88
C GLY A 83 45.72 5.79 -32.37
N LEU A 84 46.84 5.88 -33.08
CA LEU A 84 46.86 5.51 -34.50
C LEU A 84 46.55 4.03 -34.65
N GLN A 85 45.64 3.70 -35.58
CA GLN A 85 45.28 2.34 -35.92
C GLN A 85 46.50 1.53 -36.42
N SER A 86 47.42 2.19 -37.13
CA SER A 86 48.66 1.60 -37.64
C SER A 86 49.67 1.26 -36.54
N GLY A 87 49.52 1.83 -35.34
CA GLY A 87 50.45 1.66 -34.23
C GLY A 87 51.76 2.47 -34.35
N GLY A 88 51.94 3.27 -35.40
CA GLY A 88 53.18 4.02 -35.62
C GLY A 88 53.00 5.23 -36.53
N TYR A 89 53.64 6.35 -36.19
CA TYR A 89 53.53 7.59 -36.94
C TYR A 89 54.74 7.80 -37.86
N LEU A 90 54.51 8.06 -39.17
CA LEU A 90 55.57 8.39 -40.14
C LEU A 90 56.75 7.41 -40.16
N ASN A 91 56.50 6.11 -40.02
CA ASN A 91 57.53 5.05 -39.91
C ASN A 91 58.51 5.21 -38.74
N SER A 92 58.17 6.00 -37.71
CA SER A 92 59.01 6.15 -36.51
C SER A 92 59.04 4.90 -35.61
N GLY A 93 58.09 3.98 -35.80
CA GLY A 93 57.87 2.85 -34.89
C GLY A 93 57.26 3.26 -33.54
N ARG A 94 56.83 4.52 -33.38
CA ARG A 94 56.15 5.03 -32.17
C ARG A 94 54.75 5.50 -32.52
N ASN A 95 53.78 5.14 -31.68
CA ASN A 95 52.40 5.61 -31.83
C ASN A 95 52.25 7.05 -31.32
N VAL A 96 51.29 7.78 -31.85
CA VAL A 96 50.78 9.03 -31.28
C VAL A 96 49.52 8.68 -30.51
N THR A 97 49.53 8.93 -29.20
CA THR A 97 48.44 8.57 -28.30
C THR A 97 47.89 9.79 -27.58
N GLY A 98 46.58 9.80 -27.34
CA GLY A 98 45.91 10.76 -26.47
C GLY A 98 45.16 10.02 -25.38
N ARG A 99 45.02 10.65 -24.20
CA ARG A 99 44.26 10.11 -23.08
C ARG A 99 43.49 11.21 -22.38
N ILE A 100 42.25 10.90 -21.99
CA ILE A 100 41.45 11.70 -21.07
C ILE A 100 40.98 10.77 -19.96
N ASP A 101 41.40 11.07 -18.73
CA ASP A 101 40.96 10.33 -17.56
C ASP A 101 39.61 10.87 -17.04
N ASN A 102 38.83 9.99 -16.41
CA ASN A 102 37.61 10.34 -15.67
C ASN A 102 36.53 11.08 -16.47
N VAL A 103 36.22 10.59 -17.67
CA VAL A 103 35.09 11.04 -18.48
C VAL A 103 33.79 10.48 -17.90
N GLY A 104 32.83 11.37 -17.65
CA GLY A 104 31.58 11.07 -16.97
C GLY A 104 31.35 12.04 -15.80
N ARG A 105 30.58 11.67 -14.78
CA ARG A 105 29.85 10.41 -14.60
C ARG A 105 28.67 10.29 -15.60
N PHE A 106 28.52 9.14 -16.24
CA PHE A 106 27.35 8.77 -17.03
C PHE A 106 26.27 8.19 -16.12
N TYR A 107 25.01 8.49 -16.44
CA TYR A 107 23.83 8.09 -15.69
C TYR A 107 22.80 7.44 -16.63
N PRO A 108 21.81 6.72 -16.09
CA PRO A 108 20.66 6.27 -16.88
C PRO A 108 19.96 7.46 -17.54
N ASP A 109 19.30 7.20 -18.66
CA ASP A 109 18.43 8.18 -19.32
C ASP A 109 17.10 8.31 -18.57
N GLN A 110 16.52 7.17 -18.17
CA GLN A 110 15.20 7.11 -17.55
C GLN A 110 15.02 5.88 -16.68
N PHE A 111 13.97 5.92 -15.87
CA PHE A 111 13.42 4.75 -15.19
C PHE A 111 12.22 4.19 -15.95
N LEU A 112 12.13 2.87 -15.98
CA LEU A 112 10.92 2.13 -16.32
C LEU A 112 10.37 1.50 -15.04
N LEU A 113 9.06 1.55 -14.85
CA LEU A 113 8.39 0.97 -13.70
C LEU A 113 7.46 -0.17 -14.12
N ALA A 114 7.35 -1.17 -13.24
CA ALA A 114 6.36 -2.24 -13.30
C ALA A 114 5.97 -2.64 -11.87
N ASP A 115 4.82 -3.28 -11.70
CA ASP A 115 4.32 -3.72 -10.40
C ASP A 115 3.84 -5.18 -10.40
N ASN A 116 3.49 -5.68 -9.22
CA ASN A 116 2.98 -7.04 -9.02
C ASN A 116 1.45 -7.17 -9.14
N THR A 117 0.75 -6.15 -9.64
CA THR A 117 -0.72 -6.09 -9.75
C THR A 117 -1.41 -6.46 -8.43
N PRO A 118 -1.18 -5.68 -7.35
CA PRO A 118 -1.71 -6.00 -6.03
C PRO A 118 -3.24 -6.03 -6.03
N GLN A 119 -3.82 -6.80 -5.12
CA GLN A 119 -5.27 -6.90 -4.92
C GLN A 119 -5.57 -6.69 -3.44
N LEU A 120 -6.76 -6.17 -3.14
CA LEU A 120 -7.27 -6.04 -1.78
C LEU A 120 -7.77 -7.39 -1.27
N ARG A 121 -7.77 -7.52 0.05
CA ARG A 121 -8.27 -8.66 0.80
C ARG A 121 -9.23 -8.17 1.87
N ASN A 122 -10.26 -8.95 2.12
CA ASN A 122 -11.20 -8.73 3.21
C ASN A 122 -10.62 -8.92 4.61
N GLY A 123 -10.98 -8.04 5.54
CA GLY A 123 -10.66 -8.05 6.97
C GLY A 123 -9.19 -7.87 7.31
N PRO A 124 -8.83 -7.88 8.60
CA PRO A 124 -7.52 -7.39 9.04
C PRO A 124 -6.38 -8.37 8.75
N ASP A 125 -6.61 -9.68 8.89
CA ASP A 125 -5.57 -10.71 8.77
C ASP A 125 -6.12 -11.95 8.04
N PRO A 126 -5.47 -12.45 6.97
CA PRO A 126 -5.94 -13.64 6.25
C PRO A 126 -5.99 -14.91 7.12
N ALA A 127 -5.25 -14.96 8.22
CA ALA A 127 -5.23 -16.10 9.12
C ALA A 127 -6.45 -16.14 10.05
N THR A 128 -7.11 -15.00 10.26
CA THR A 128 -8.25 -14.86 11.20
C THR A 128 -9.54 -14.37 10.52
N TRP A 129 -9.45 -13.93 9.27
CA TRP A 129 -10.57 -13.44 8.48
C TRP A 129 -10.54 -14.00 7.06
N SER A 130 -11.48 -14.89 6.76
CA SER A 130 -11.65 -15.45 5.40
C SER A 130 -13.07 -15.29 4.85
N CYS A 131 -13.87 -14.37 5.38
CA CYS A 131 -15.15 -14.03 4.79
C CYS A 131 -14.95 -13.16 3.54
N ASP A 132 -15.92 -13.21 2.64
CA ASP A 132 -15.88 -12.49 1.36
C ASP A 132 -16.31 -11.02 1.47
N MET A 133 -16.29 -10.45 2.69
CA MET A 133 -16.66 -9.07 2.97
C MET A 133 -15.82 -8.47 4.11
N THR A 134 -15.96 -7.16 4.32
CA THR A 134 -15.39 -6.40 5.43
C THR A 134 -16.43 -5.41 5.94
N TYR A 135 -16.50 -5.18 7.24
CA TYR A 135 -17.39 -4.14 7.77
C TYR A 135 -16.77 -2.74 7.64
N GLN A 136 -17.60 -1.72 7.42
CA GLN A 136 -17.14 -0.33 7.58
C GLN A 136 -16.63 -0.12 9.03
N GLY A 137 -15.49 0.55 9.18
CA GLY A 137 -14.76 0.71 10.43
C GLY A 137 -13.81 -0.44 10.75
N GLN A 138 -13.88 -1.56 10.01
CA GLN A 138 -12.97 -2.68 10.18
C GLN A 138 -11.76 -2.52 9.25
N ALA A 139 -10.57 -2.78 9.78
CA ALA A 139 -9.35 -2.78 8.99
C ALA A 139 -9.34 -3.91 7.94
N PHE A 140 -8.74 -3.62 6.79
CA PHE A 140 -8.43 -4.54 5.70
C PHE A 140 -7.03 -4.26 5.12
N GLY A 141 -6.63 -4.96 4.07
CA GLY A 141 -5.30 -4.75 3.48
C GLY A 141 -5.13 -5.43 2.13
N PHE A 142 -3.88 -5.57 1.69
CA PHE A 142 -3.56 -6.27 0.44
C PHE A 142 -3.48 -7.79 0.63
N VAL A 143 -3.78 -8.55 -0.43
CA VAL A 143 -3.46 -10.00 -0.51
C VAL A 143 -1.95 -10.20 -0.52
N ALA A 144 -1.26 -9.40 -1.33
CA ALA A 144 0.18 -9.27 -1.35
C ALA A 144 0.51 -7.78 -1.45
N GLU A 145 1.42 -7.31 -0.60
CA GLU A 145 1.83 -5.90 -0.58
C GLU A 145 2.34 -5.45 -1.96
N PRO A 146 2.09 -4.17 -2.35
CA PRO A 146 2.62 -3.60 -3.58
C PRO A 146 4.15 -3.72 -3.65
N ILE A 147 4.63 -4.27 -4.78
CA ILE A 147 6.04 -4.33 -5.15
C ILE A 147 6.22 -3.54 -6.44
N ILE A 148 7.16 -2.60 -6.43
CA ILE A 148 7.51 -1.76 -7.56
C ILE A 148 8.90 -2.15 -8.06
N THR A 149 8.96 -2.56 -9.31
CA THR A 149 10.21 -2.85 -10.03
C THR A 149 10.63 -1.61 -10.79
N VAL A 150 11.78 -1.03 -10.43
CA VAL A 150 12.41 0.07 -11.14
C VAL A 150 13.54 -0.48 -12.00
N THR A 151 13.52 -0.20 -13.30
CA THR A 151 14.60 -0.54 -14.24
C THR A 151 15.22 0.74 -14.78
N ALA A 152 16.50 0.96 -14.51
CA ALA A 152 17.27 2.04 -15.09
C ALA A 152 17.69 1.66 -16.52
N VAL A 153 17.42 2.53 -17.51
CA VAL A 153 17.76 2.27 -18.92
C VAL A 153 18.48 3.44 -19.56
N ASN A 154 19.29 3.15 -20.58
CA ASN A 154 19.94 4.17 -21.41
C ASN A 154 18.99 4.70 -22.51
N THR A 155 19.47 5.65 -23.31
CA THR A 155 18.72 6.28 -24.42
C THR A 155 18.29 5.30 -25.52
N LEU A 156 18.85 4.09 -25.55
CA LEU A 156 18.46 3.01 -26.47
C LEU A 156 17.45 2.03 -25.85
N GLY A 157 17.06 2.25 -24.58
CA GLY A 157 16.13 1.41 -23.83
C GLY A 157 16.75 0.13 -23.25
N ALA A 158 18.07 -0.03 -23.30
CA ALA A 158 18.76 -1.15 -22.66
C ALA A 158 19.03 -0.86 -21.19
N THR A 159 18.89 -1.88 -20.33
CA THR A 159 19.16 -1.77 -18.89
C THR A 159 20.58 -1.34 -18.62
N THR A 160 20.77 -0.38 -17.72
CA THR A 160 22.10 0.07 -17.34
C THR A 160 22.64 -0.67 -16.12
N GLU A 161 23.39 -1.73 -16.34
CA GLU A 161 23.78 -2.70 -15.29
C GLU A 161 24.66 -2.11 -14.18
N ASN A 162 25.52 -1.13 -14.45
CA ASN A 162 26.34 -0.51 -13.41
C ASN A 162 25.58 0.51 -12.57
N TYR A 163 24.29 0.74 -12.83
CA TYR A 163 23.44 1.53 -11.95
C TYR A 163 23.09 0.73 -10.69
N GLU A 164 24.04 0.70 -9.77
CA GLU A 164 23.95 0.01 -8.48
C GLU A 164 24.94 0.64 -7.47
N GLY A 165 24.88 0.22 -6.20
CA GLY A 165 25.81 0.70 -5.17
C GLY A 165 25.88 2.23 -5.10
N ASP A 166 27.09 2.79 -5.20
CA ASP A 166 27.36 4.24 -5.17
C ASP A 166 26.88 4.99 -6.42
N PHE A 167 26.42 4.29 -7.45
CA PHE A 167 25.79 4.87 -8.63
C PHE A 167 24.27 4.89 -8.51
N TRP A 168 23.67 4.11 -7.60
CA TRP A 168 22.24 4.16 -7.35
C TRP A 168 21.87 5.45 -6.59
N SER A 169 21.28 6.39 -7.31
CA SER A 169 20.95 7.73 -6.82
C SER A 169 19.46 7.91 -6.46
N LEU A 170 18.58 7.01 -6.90
CA LEU A 170 17.15 7.06 -6.57
C LEU A 170 16.93 6.79 -5.06
N PRO A 171 16.34 7.73 -4.30
CA PRO A 171 16.17 7.58 -2.86
C PRO A 171 15.11 6.51 -2.53
N GLN A 172 14.76 6.38 -1.23
CA GLN A 172 13.55 5.66 -0.87
C GLN A 172 12.35 6.34 -1.52
N LEU A 173 11.47 5.55 -2.11
CA LEU A 173 10.25 6.07 -2.70
C LEU A 173 9.28 6.50 -1.60
N THR A 174 8.45 7.50 -1.90
CA THR A 174 7.30 7.84 -1.07
C THR A 174 6.05 7.58 -1.91
N HIS A 175 5.06 6.93 -1.32
CA HIS A 175 3.81 6.59 -1.98
C HIS A 175 2.61 7.01 -1.15
N GLU A 176 1.46 7.08 -1.81
CA GLU A 176 0.16 7.34 -1.23
C GLU A 176 -0.80 6.23 -1.68
N VAL A 177 -1.67 5.79 -0.78
CA VAL A 177 -2.83 4.96 -1.11
C VAL A 177 -4.05 5.86 -0.98
N LEU A 178 -4.86 5.93 -2.03
CA LEU A 178 -6.00 6.82 -2.13
C LEU A 178 -7.26 5.99 -2.39
N LEU A 179 -8.38 6.38 -1.78
CA LEU A 179 -9.68 5.83 -2.13
C LEU A 179 -10.21 6.56 -3.36
N ASP A 180 -10.55 5.82 -4.41
CA ASP A 180 -11.15 6.38 -5.62
C ASP A 180 -12.58 6.87 -5.32
N PRO A 181 -12.86 8.19 -5.40
CA PRO A 181 -14.19 8.75 -5.19
C PRO A 181 -15.25 8.18 -6.15
N ALA A 182 -14.87 7.71 -7.34
CA ALA A 182 -15.81 7.15 -8.31
C ALA A 182 -16.34 5.77 -7.89
N SER A 183 -15.63 5.06 -7.02
CA SER A 183 -16.06 3.77 -6.47
C SER A 183 -17.02 3.90 -5.29
N VAL A 184 -17.03 5.04 -4.60
CA VAL A 184 -17.84 5.29 -3.40
C VAL A 184 -19.32 5.36 -3.74
N ALA A 185 -20.15 4.71 -2.93
CA ALA A 185 -21.60 4.72 -3.12
C ALA A 185 -22.18 6.15 -3.09
N ALA A 186 -23.06 6.44 -4.04
CA ALA A 186 -23.66 7.77 -4.17
C ALA A 186 -24.45 8.16 -2.90
N GLY A 187 -24.17 9.35 -2.37
CA GLY A 187 -24.78 9.86 -1.15
C GLY A 187 -24.09 9.41 0.15
N SER A 188 -23.01 8.62 0.07
CA SER A 188 -22.22 8.26 1.23
C SER A 188 -21.59 9.48 1.91
N ALA A 189 -21.55 9.46 3.24
CA ALA A 189 -20.82 10.42 4.06
C ALA A 189 -19.30 10.42 3.80
N CYS A 190 -18.78 9.38 3.12
CA CYS A 190 -17.40 9.33 2.69
C CYS A 190 -17.03 10.32 1.57
N LEU A 191 -18.01 10.94 0.91
CA LEU A 191 -17.78 11.97 -0.11
C LEU A 191 -17.78 13.36 0.51
N ASP A 192 -16.84 14.21 0.13
CA ASP A 192 -16.68 15.57 0.66
C ASP A 192 -17.67 16.62 0.08
N GLY A 193 -18.49 16.21 -0.88
CA GLY A 193 -19.42 17.09 -1.62
C GLY A 193 -18.78 17.97 -2.70
N PHE A 194 -17.45 17.91 -2.87
CA PHE A 194 -16.66 18.60 -3.90
C PHE A 194 -16.05 17.65 -4.94
N GLY A 195 -16.34 16.36 -4.84
CA GLY A 195 -15.87 15.31 -5.75
C GLY A 195 -14.64 14.55 -5.24
N GLY A 196 -14.28 14.74 -3.97
CA GLY A 196 -13.24 13.99 -3.26
C GLY A 196 -13.79 13.15 -2.11
N ILE A 197 -12.86 12.68 -1.28
CA ILE A 197 -13.13 11.87 -0.09
C ILE A 197 -13.06 12.75 1.17
N ASP A 198 -13.99 12.55 2.10
CA ASP A 198 -13.95 13.20 3.40
C ASP A 198 -12.71 12.75 4.20
N GLY A 199 -12.04 13.69 4.87
CA GLY A 199 -10.78 13.42 5.57
C GLY A 199 -10.88 12.41 6.73
N ALA A 200 -12.08 12.15 7.24
CA ALA A 200 -12.32 11.13 8.25
C ALA A 200 -12.70 9.75 7.66
N CYS A 201 -12.95 9.67 6.35
CA CYS A 201 -13.45 8.44 5.72
C CYS A 201 -12.38 7.36 5.57
N PHE A 202 -11.18 7.71 5.12
CA PHE A 202 -10.18 6.72 4.72
C PHE A 202 -8.88 6.90 5.50
N ASP A 203 -8.55 5.89 6.29
CA ASP A 203 -7.29 5.83 7.04
C ASP A 203 -6.35 4.79 6.44
N VAL A 204 -5.07 5.16 6.37
CA VAL A 204 -4.00 4.33 5.85
C VAL A 204 -2.85 4.34 6.84
N SER A 205 -2.49 3.16 7.31
CA SER A 205 -1.29 2.92 8.11
C SER A 205 -0.32 2.02 7.34
N ILE A 206 0.98 2.19 7.58
CA ILE A 206 2.02 1.34 7.00
C ILE A 206 3.10 1.09 8.05
N SER A 207 3.58 -0.15 8.14
CA SER A 207 4.61 -0.52 9.12
C SER A 207 6.04 -0.33 8.61
N GLY A 208 6.24 -0.29 7.30
CA GLY A 208 7.54 -0.08 6.70
C GLY A 208 7.51 -0.08 5.18
N ALA A 209 8.56 0.48 4.59
CA ALA A 209 8.78 0.44 3.16
C ALA A 209 10.29 0.52 2.86
N GLY A 210 10.72 -0.08 1.76
CA GLY A 210 12.11 -0.01 1.36
C GLY A 210 12.50 -0.83 0.13
N TRP A 211 13.72 -0.59 -0.33
CA TRP A 211 14.38 -1.42 -1.33
C TRP A 211 14.71 -2.83 -0.78
N LEU A 212 14.12 -3.86 -1.39
CA LEU A 212 14.49 -5.26 -1.18
C LEU A 212 15.81 -5.59 -1.87
N SER A 213 16.04 -5.02 -3.06
CA SER A 213 17.28 -5.17 -3.82
C SER A 213 17.53 -3.96 -4.71
N ARG A 214 18.81 -3.69 -4.99
CA ARG A 214 19.29 -2.69 -5.96
C ARG A 214 20.58 -3.22 -6.58
N ALA A 215 20.47 -3.84 -7.75
CA ALA A 215 21.60 -4.47 -8.41
C ALA A 215 21.35 -4.56 -9.92
N ALA A 216 22.43 -4.51 -10.71
CA ALA A 216 22.38 -4.66 -12.16
C ALA A 216 21.34 -3.75 -12.85
N GLY A 217 21.21 -2.50 -12.41
CA GLY A 217 20.23 -1.54 -12.96
C GLY A 217 18.77 -1.81 -12.60
N ILE A 218 18.49 -2.78 -11.71
CA ILE A 218 17.15 -3.14 -11.28
C ILE A 218 17.00 -2.94 -9.77
N GLY A 219 15.95 -2.21 -9.38
CA GLY A 219 15.53 -2.00 -8.00
C GLY A 219 14.19 -2.66 -7.74
N LEU A 220 14.07 -3.39 -6.64
CA LEU A 220 12.79 -3.90 -6.14
C LEU A 220 12.44 -3.14 -4.88
N TYR A 221 11.40 -2.31 -4.94
CA TYR A 221 10.87 -1.56 -3.82
C TYR A 221 9.60 -2.24 -3.31
N SER A 222 9.44 -2.37 -2.01
CA SER A 222 8.28 -3.02 -1.40
C SER A 222 7.83 -2.25 -0.16
N THR A 223 6.52 -2.30 0.06
CA THR A 223 5.86 -1.84 1.28
C THR A 223 5.51 -3.04 2.17
N THR A 224 5.30 -2.80 3.45
CA THR A 224 4.97 -3.85 4.41
C THR A 224 3.82 -3.45 5.33
N SER A 225 2.84 -4.35 5.40
CA SER A 225 1.71 -4.32 6.33
C SER A 225 0.93 -3.01 6.26
N HIS A 226 0.31 -2.75 5.12
CA HIS A 226 -0.71 -1.70 5.05
C HIS A 226 -1.94 -2.11 5.86
N GLY A 227 -2.34 -1.26 6.78
CA GLY A 227 -3.66 -1.30 7.41
C GLY A 227 -4.54 -0.23 6.79
N LEU A 228 -5.63 -0.64 6.16
CA LEU A 228 -6.56 0.22 5.45
C LEU A 228 -7.90 0.18 6.15
N THR A 229 -8.51 1.33 6.43
CA THR A 229 -9.83 1.38 7.08
C THR A 229 -10.70 2.40 6.37
N ILE A 230 -11.91 2.00 5.99
CA ILE A 230 -12.96 2.92 5.56
C ILE A 230 -13.93 3.06 6.73
N ALA A 231 -13.98 4.26 7.31
CA ALA A 231 -14.68 4.57 8.53
C ALA A 231 -16.20 4.44 8.40
N LYS A 232 -16.83 4.05 9.50
CA LYS A 232 -18.28 4.05 9.69
C LYS A 232 -18.70 5.44 10.18
N LEU A 233 -18.92 6.37 9.24
CA LEU A 233 -19.15 7.79 9.56
C LEU A 233 -20.59 8.10 10.04
N ASN A 234 -21.53 7.21 9.72
CA ASN A 234 -22.93 7.38 10.08
C ASN A 234 -23.30 6.47 11.26
N ASP A 235 -23.89 7.02 12.32
CA ASP A 235 -24.40 6.23 13.46
C ASP A 235 -25.65 5.40 13.10
N GLN A 236 -26.39 5.86 12.08
CA GLN A 236 -27.47 5.14 11.43
C GLN A 236 -27.29 5.18 9.91
N PRO A 237 -27.38 4.05 9.20
CA PRO A 237 -27.04 3.99 7.79
C PRO A 237 -28.05 4.73 6.93
N ASP A 238 -27.58 5.27 5.82
CA ASP A 238 -28.42 5.90 4.80
C ASP A 238 -28.30 5.19 3.43
N ALA A 239 -28.67 5.88 2.35
CA ALA A 239 -28.61 5.32 1.00
C ALA A 239 -27.18 5.08 0.49
N GLY A 240 -26.18 5.74 1.08
CA GLY A 240 -24.76 5.62 0.77
C GLY A 240 -24.03 4.55 1.59
N ASP A 241 -24.70 3.89 2.53
CA ASP A 241 -24.14 2.81 3.37
C ASP A 241 -24.49 1.39 2.90
N VAL A 242 -25.09 1.30 1.70
CA VAL A 242 -25.36 0.02 1.05
C VAL A 242 -24.04 -0.68 0.67
N PRO A 243 -24.02 -2.01 0.47
CA PRO A 243 -22.76 -2.70 0.15
C PRO A 243 -22.13 -2.21 -1.15
N TRP A 244 -20.81 -2.07 -1.15
CA TRP A 244 -20.05 -1.57 -2.30
C TRP A 244 -18.61 -2.10 -2.30
N ASN A 245 -17.95 -2.05 -3.47
CA ASN A 245 -16.58 -2.51 -3.65
C ASN A 245 -15.66 -1.29 -3.86
N PRO A 246 -14.90 -0.86 -2.84
CA PRO A 246 -13.96 0.24 -3.02
C PRO A 246 -12.87 -0.12 -4.02
N LEU A 247 -12.48 0.89 -4.78
CA LEU A 247 -11.29 0.87 -5.62
C LEU A 247 -10.26 1.80 -4.98
N LEU A 248 -9.02 1.34 -4.90
CA LEU A 248 -7.91 2.14 -4.39
C LEU A 248 -6.89 2.42 -5.49
N ASP A 249 -6.31 3.61 -5.44
CA ASP A 249 -5.17 3.98 -6.25
C ASP A 249 -3.90 3.96 -5.40
N TYR A 250 -2.83 3.37 -5.94
CA TYR A 250 -1.49 3.46 -5.36
C TYR A 250 -0.65 4.42 -6.20
N ARG A 251 -0.24 5.54 -5.60
CA ARG A 251 0.42 6.65 -6.30
C ARG A 251 1.85 6.85 -5.81
N ILE A 252 2.76 7.01 -6.75
CA ILE A 252 4.13 7.50 -6.51
C ILE A 252 4.31 8.76 -7.33
N SER A 253 4.55 9.88 -6.65
CA SER A 253 4.68 11.18 -7.31
C SER A 253 5.87 11.23 -8.26
N ASP A 254 5.80 12.12 -9.26
CA ASP A 254 6.91 12.40 -10.17
C ASP A 254 8.19 12.81 -9.40
N ALA A 255 8.04 13.59 -8.34
CA ALA A 255 9.12 14.04 -7.47
C ALA A 255 9.81 12.87 -6.77
N ALA A 256 9.05 11.87 -6.29
CA ALA A 256 9.61 10.66 -5.68
C ALA A 256 10.31 9.75 -6.70
N LEU A 257 9.97 9.89 -7.99
CA LEU A 257 10.56 9.16 -9.11
C LEU A 257 11.59 9.97 -9.90
N THR A 258 12.02 11.13 -9.39
CA THR A 258 12.96 12.02 -10.07
C THR A 258 14.22 12.21 -9.26
N VAL A 259 15.36 12.05 -9.92
CA VAL A 259 16.68 12.39 -9.39
C VAL A 259 17.28 13.48 -10.27
N THR A 260 17.91 14.47 -9.64
CA THR A 260 18.79 15.41 -10.33
C THR A 260 20.21 15.17 -9.88
N GLU A 261 21.06 14.78 -10.81
CA GLU A 261 22.46 14.47 -10.57
C GLU A 261 23.29 15.74 -10.38
N SER A 262 24.51 15.57 -9.88
CA SER A 262 25.41 16.69 -9.56
C SER A 262 25.79 17.57 -10.75
N ASN A 263 25.68 17.05 -11.98
CA ASN A 263 25.91 17.78 -13.22
C ASN A 263 24.65 18.49 -13.75
N GLY A 264 23.50 18.34 -13.09
CA GLY A 264 22.21 18.89 -13.49
C GLY A 264 21.36 17.98 -14.37
N ASP A 265 21.85 16.78 -14.71
CA ASP A 265 21.06 15.79 -15.47
C ASP A 265 19.90 15.29 -14.61
N ARG A 266 18.75 15.12 -15.25
CA ARG A 266 17.52 14.68 -14.58
C ARG A 266 17.13 13.31 -15.09
N ILE A 267 17.04 12.36 -14.18
CA ILE A 267 16.62 10.99 -14.44
C ILE A 267 15.26 10.82 -13.79
N CYS A 268 14.27 10.36 -14.54
CA CYS A 268 12.94 10.16 -14.01
C CYS A 268 12.20 9.01 -14.69
N TYR A 269 11.07 8.61 -14.11
CA TYR A 269 10.09 7.80 -14.81
C TYR A 269 9.42 8.63 -15.92
N GLN A 270 9.58 8.23 -17.18
CA GLN A 270 9.07 8.98 -18.33
C GLN A 270 8.44 8.08 -19.41
N PRO A 271 7.23 7.53 -19.18
CA PRO A 271 6.58 6.63 -20.14
C PRO A 271 6.22 7.30 -21.47
N ALA A 272 6.13 8.64 -21.50
CA ALA A 272 5.77 9.44 -22.67
C ALA A 272 6.78 10.57 -22.98
N GLY A 273 8.04 10.42 -22.56
CA GLY A 273 9.12 11.39 -22.85
C GLY A 273 9.10 12.65 -21.97
N SER A 274 8.33 12.65 -20.89
CA SER A 274 8.38 13.63 -19.81
C SER A 274 8.25 12.93 -18.46
N CYS A 275 8.87 13.48 -17.43
CA CYS A 275 8.72 12.98 -16.06
C CYS A 275 7.24 12.93 -15.68
N SER A 276 6.83 11.81 -15.07
CA SER A 276 5.44 11.54 -14.71
C SER A 276 5.38 10.85 -13.36
N GLU A 277 4.22 10.96 -12.71
CA GLU A 277 3.86 10.06 -11.62
C GLU A 277 3.62 8.64 -12.14
N TYR A 278 3.70 7.67 -11.23
CA TYR A 278 3.28 6.29 -11.45
C TYR A 278 2.04 6.01 -10.60
N VAL A 279 0.96 5.57 -11.24
CA VAL A 279 -0.31 5.28 -10.57
C VAL A 279 -0.73 3.86 -10.96
N LEU A 280 -1.01 3.04 -9.95
CA LEU A 280 -1.75 1.81 -10.12
C LEU A 280 -3.20 2.15 -9.79
N GLU A 281 -4.05 2.14 -10.79
CA GLU A 281 -5.46 2.47 -10.66
C GLU A 281 -6.30 1.21 -10.37
N ASP A 282 -7.49 1.40 -9.82
CA ASP A 282 -8.53 0.37 -9.71
C ASP A 282 -8.14 -0.88 -8.91
N ILE A 283 -7.32 -0.75 -7.86
CA ILE A 283 -6.98 -1.87 -6.99
C ILE A 283 -8.23 -2.30 -6.22
N SER A 284 -8.68 -3.53 -6.47
CA SER A 284 -9.97 -4.07 -5.99
C SER A 284 -9.80 -5.39 -5.23
N GLY A 285 -10.89 -5.92 -4.66
CA GLY A 285 -10.91 -7.24 -4.02
C GLY A 285 -11.63 -7.33 -2.68
N VAL A 286 -12.13 -6.20 -2.17
CA VAL A 286 -12.88 -6.10 -0.91
C VAL A 286 -14.32 -5.68 -1.20
N GLU A 287 -15.28 -6.23 -0.45
CA GLU A 287 -16.67 -5.73 -0.41
C GLU A 287 -16.93 -5.16 0.99
N LEU A 288 -17.32 -3.89 1.05
CA LEU A 288 -17.66 -3.21 2.30
C LEU A 288 -19.14 -3.31 2.62
N ARG A 289 -19.46 -3.54 3.90
CA ARG A 289 -20.82 -3.59 4.43
C ARG A 289 -20.95 -2.73 5.68
N TYR A 290 -22.02 -1.95 5.79
CA TYR A 290 -22.37 -1.32 7.06
C TYR A 290 -22.97 -2.38 7.99
N GLY A 291 -22.28 -2.71 9.09
CA GLY A 291 -22.66 -3.79 10.01
C GLY A 291 -23.33 -3.33 11.30
N ARG A 292 -24.03 -4.25 11.97
CA ARG A 292 -24.39 -4.15 13.40
C ARG A 292 -24.60 -5.52 14.04
N GLY A 293 -24.45 -5.61 15.35
CA GLY A 293 -25.03 -6.70 16.14
C GLY A 293 -26.49 -6.39 16.51
N TRP A 294 -27.34 -7.41 16.63
CA TRP A 294 -28.74 -7.26 17.03
C TRP A 294 -29.19 -8.41 17.91
N ILE A 295 -29.71 -8.16 19.12
CA ILE A 295 -30.21 -9.22 20.00
C ILE A 295 -31.73 -9.20 20.02
N ASP A 296 -32.36 -10.32 19.66
CA ASP A 296 -33.81 -10.47 19.69
C ASP A 296 -34.31 -10.54 21.14
N ASN A 297 -35.36 -9.76 21.46
CA ASN A 297 -36.11 -9.90 22.71
C ASN A 297 -36.77 -11.28 22.77
N ARG A 298 -36.77 -11.94 23.93
CA ARG A 298 -37.37 -13.27 24.09
C ARG A 298 -38.12 -13.42 25.41
N TYR A 299 -39.22 -14.16 25.34
CA TYR A 299 -40.04 -14.54 26.49
C TYR A 299 -39.94 -16.06 26.70
N GLY A 300 -39.78 -16.49 27.95
CA GLY A 300 -39.67 -17.89 28.34
C GLY A 300 -40.28 -18.19 29.70
N SER A 301 -40.27 -19.46 30.06
CA SER A 301 -40.70 -19.93 31.37
C SER A 301 -39.58 -19.80 32.40
N VAL A 302 -39.92 -19.54 33.66
CA VAL A 302 -38.99 -19.66 34.80
C VAL A 302 -38.42 -21.09 34.97
N GLN A 303 -39.02 -22.11 34.36
CA GLN A 303 -38.63 -23.52 34.52
C GLN A 303 -37.70 -24.06 33.43
N THR A 304 -37.53 -23.34 32.31
CA THR A 304 -36.78 -23.82 31.15
C THR A 304 -35.73 -22.81 30.70
N PRO A 305 -34.55 -23.26 30.22
CA PRO A 305 -33.57 -22.36 29.63
C PRO A 305 -34.18 -21.50 28.52
N LEU A 306 -33.83 -20.22 28.49
CA LEU A 306 -34.27 -19.26 27.47
C LEU A 306 -33.18 -19.09 26.43
N ILE A 307 -33.48 -19.39 25.16
CA ILE A 307 -32.54 -19.20 24.05
C ILE A 307 -32.80 -17.83 23.42
N MET A 308 -31.84 -16.92 23.54
CA MET A 308 -31.81 -15.64 22.84
C MET A 308 -30.98 -15.76 21.55
N THR A 309 -31.34 -14.95 20.56
CA THR A 309 -30.66 -14.94 19.26
C THR A 309 -29.99 -13.58 19.08
N LEU A 310 -28.67 -13.60 18.96
CA LEU A 310 -27.88 -12.47 18.50
C LEU A 310 -27.64 -12.65 17.00
N ARG A 311 -27.94 -11.64 16.19
CA ARG A 311 -27.76 -11.63 14.74
C ARG A 311 -26.68 -10.63 14.38
N LEU A 312 -25.80 -11.02 13.48
CA LEU A 312 -24.92 -10.11 12.77
C LEU A 312 -25.68 -9.65 11.53
N GLN A 313 -25.90 -8.35 11.41
CA GLN A 313 -26.69 -7.78 10.33
C GLN A 313 -25.86 -6.81 9.50
N TYR A 314 -26.28 -6.60 8.26
CA TYR A 314 -25.78 -5.51 7.43
C TYR A 314 -26.91 -4.75 6.75
N TRP A 315 -26.66 -3.49 6.46
CA TRP A 315 -27.57 -2.64 5.70
C TRP A 315 -27.52 -3.01 4.21
N ASN A 316 -28.65 -3.41 3.63
CA ASN A 316 -28.70 -3.81 2.22
C ASN A 316 -29.15 -2.67 1.29
N SER A 317 -29.06 -2.91 -0.02
CA SER A 317 -29.48 -1.96 -1.05
C SER A 317 -30.97 -1.64 -1.08
N ALA A 318 -31.80 -2.37 -0.32
CA ALA A 318 -33.23 -2.08 -0.16
C ALA A 318 -33.50 -1.14 1.03
N GLY A 319 -32.47 -0.66 1.73
CA GLY A 319 -32.61 0.20 2.89
C GLY A 319 -33.14 -0.55 4.12
N ALA A 320 -32.69 -1.79 4.32
CA ALA A 320 -33.07 -2.61 5.46
C ALA A 320 -31.89 -3.44 6.00
N PHE A 321 -31.88 -3.65 7.30
CA PHE A 321 -30.97 -4.61 7.92
C PHE A 321 -31.41 -6.04 7.64
N ILE A 322 -30.48 -6.85 7.12
CA ILE A 322 -30.66 -8.29 6.92
C ILE A 322 -29.52 -9.07 7.56
N ASN A 323 -29.74 -10.36 7.81
CA ASN A 323 -28.73 -11.21 8.43
C ASN A 323 -27.51 -11.37 7.52
N ASN A 324 -26.31 -11.18 8.07
CA ASN A 324 -25.05 -11.37 7.34
C ASN A 324 -24.61 -12.83 7.44
N THR A 325 -25.16 -13.71 6.60
CA THR A 325 -24.75 -15.14 6.61
C THR A 325 -23.35 -15.39 6.06
N ASP A 326 -22.74 -14.40 5.40
CA ASP A 326 -21.38 -14.49 4.90
C ASP A 326 -20.36 -14.31 6.03
N ASP A 327 -20.75 -13.65 7.12
CA ASP A 327 -20.01 -13.64 8.38
C ASP A 327 -20.23 -14.97 9.11
N ASN A 328 -19.19 -15.80 9.15
CA ASN A 328 -19.27 -17.18 9.61
C ASN A 328 -18.08 -17.51 10.52
N ASP A 329 -17.99 -18.75 11.00
CA ASP A 329 -16.94 -19.19 11.94
C ASP A 329 -15.49 -19.02 11.42
N ALA A 330 -15.30 -18.66 10.15
CA ALA A 330 -14.01 -18.30 9.56
C ALA A 330 -13.64 -16.81 9.71
N CYS A 331 -14.48 -16.00 10.35
CA CYS A 331 -14.23 -14.61 10.73
C CYS A 331 -14.15 -14.47 12.25
N LEU A 332 -12.94 -14.66 12.79
CA LEU A 332 -12.73 -14.80 14.23
C LEU A 332 -12.98 -13.51 15.03
N GLY A 333 -13.19 -12.36 14.36
CA GLY A 333 -13.48 -11.06 14.98
C GLY A 333 -14.94 -10.82 15.34
N THR A 334 -15.86 -11.76 15.05
CA THR A 334 -17.30 -11.64 15.37
C THR A 334 -17.80 -12.79 16.26
N LEU A 335 -16.87 -13.60 16.78
CA LEU A 335 -17.18 -14.66 17.73
C LEU A 335 -17.64 -14.08 19.08
N VAL A 336 -18.85 -14.44 19.48
CA VAL A 336 -19.40 -14.07 20.80
C VAL A 336 -18.86 -15.02 21.87
N LEU A 337 -18.08 -14.49 22.82
CA LEU A 337 -17.60 -15.26 23.97
C LEU A 337 -18.48 -14.98 25.20
N SER A 338 -18.50 -15.92 26.15
CA SER A 338 -19.25 -15.72 27.40
C SER A 338 -18.68 -14.60 28.27
N SER A 339 -17.40 -14.24 28.08
CA SER A 339 -16.77 -13.08 28.72
C SER A 339 -17.32 -11.76 28.21
N ASP A 340 -17.87 -11.75 27.00
CA ASP A 340 -18.29 -10.54 26.29
C ASP A 340 -19.79 -10.31 26.47
N VAL A 341 -20.46 -11.16 27.24
CA VAL A 341 -21.91 -11.11 27.43
C VAL A 341 -22.23 -10.73 28.86
N GLU A 342 -23.01 -9.66 29.01
CA GLU A 342 -23.47 -9.15 30.30
C GLU A 342 -24.99 -9.32 30.44
N LEU A 343 -25.43 -9.66 31.65
CA LEU A 343 -26.83 -9.54 32.06
C LEU A 343 -26.95 -8.41 33.08
N ALA A 344 -27.78 -7.43 32.77
CA ALA A 344 -27.99 -6.23 33.58
C ALA A 344 -29.47 -5.86 33.68
N GLN A 345 -29.77 -4.76 34.39
CA GLN A 345 -31.12 -4.16 34.46
C GLN A 345 -32.23 -5.13 34.89
N TYR A 346 -31.92 -5.99 35.86
CA TYR A 346 -32.87 -6.90 36.48
C TYR A 346 -34.08 -6.14 37.05
N SER A 347 -35.28 -6.66 36.82
CA SER A 347 -36.51 -6.12 37.40
C SER A 347 -37.65 -7.15 37.43
N GLY A 348 -38.67 -6.88 38.26
CA GLY A 348 -39.67 -7.86 38.65
C GLY A 348 -39.20 -8.60 39.90
N ASP A 349 -39.50 -9.89 39.96
CA ASP A 349 -39.00 -10.83 40.97
C ASP A 349 -37.79 -11.63 40.44
N LEU A 350 -37.07 -11.07 39.44
CA LEU A 350 -35.82 -11.64 38.92
C LEU A 350 -34.65 -10.79 39.42
N ASP A 351 -33.72 -11.43 40.12
CA ASP A 351 -32.51 -10.82 40.68
C ASP A 351 -31.23 -11.33 40.01
N ALA A 352 -30.14 -10.60 40.24
CA ALA A 352 -28.81 -10.96 39.74
C ALA A 352 -28.34 -12.30 40.32
N GLY A 353 -27.88 -13.20 39.46
CA GLY A 353 -27.40 -14.54 39.83
C GLY A 353 -28.47 -15.63 39.79
N GLU A 354 -29.74 -15.29 39.60
CA GLU A 354 -30.81 -16.28 39.42
C GLU A 354 -30.80 -16.87 38.00
N THR A 355 -30.40 -16.09 37.00
CA THR A 355 -30.11 -16.57 35.64
C THR A 355 -28.68 -16.18 35.22
N SER A 356 -28.09 -16.97 34.34
CA SER A 356 -26.74 -16.80 33.82
C SER A 356 -26.62 -17.35 32.40
N VAL A 357 -25.58 -16.95 31.67
CA VAL A 357 -25.25 -17.56 30.37
C VAL A 357 -24.84 -19.03 30.59
N GLY A 358 -25.66 -19.96 30.11
CA GLY A 358 -25.45 -21.41 30.21
C GLY A 358 -24.70 -22.00 29.00
N GLY A 359 -24.65 -21.28 27.88
CA GLY A 359 -23.89 -21.66 26.69
C GLY A 359 -24.13 -20.73 25.51
N ILE A 360 -23.16 -20.69 24.60
CA ILE A 360 -23.24 -19.93 23.35
C ILE A 360 -22.95 -20.90 22.21
N ALA A 361 -23.84 -20.95 21.23
CA ALA A 361 -23.66 -21.70 19.99
C ALA A 361 -23.58 -20.73 18.81
N GLN A 362 -22.45 -20.74 18.11
CA GLN A 362 -22.22 -19.92 16.93
C GLN A 362 -22.82 -20.56 15.68
N ALA A 363 -23.23 -19.73 14.74
CA ALA A 363 -23.64 -20.10 13.40
C ALA A 363 -23.38 -18.92 12.44
N PRO A 364 -23.34 -19.16 11.12
CA PRO A 364 -23.20 -18.09 10.14
C PRO A 364 -24.25 -16.98 10.32
N GLY A 365 -23.77 -15.79 10.65
CA GLY A 365 -24.53 -14.57 10.87
C GLY A 365 -25.33 -14.51 12.18
N TYR A 366 -25.21 -15.47 13.10
CA TYR A 366 -25.91 -15.39 14.38
C TYR A 366 -25.30 -16.27 15.48
N ALA A 367 -25.47 -15.86 16.74
CA ALA A 367 -25.19 -16.67 17.91
C ALA A 367 -26.48 -16.99 18.68
N LEU A 368 -26.60 -18.21 19.17
CA LEU A 368 -27.67 -18.63 20.09
C LEU A 368 -27.11 -18.62 21.51
N ILE A 369 -27.60 -17.71 22.33
CA ILE A 369 -27.18 -17.53 23.72
C ILE A 369 -28.25 -18.18 24.61
N SER A 370 -27.90 -19.28 25.27
CA SER A 370 -28.80 -19.95 26.22
C SER A 370 -28.61 -19.36 27.60
N LEU A 371 -29.69 -18.82 28.19
CA LEU A 371 -29.75 -18.41 29.57
C LEU A 371 -30.31 -19.55 30.44
N THR A 372 -29.75 -19.75 31.62
CA THR A 372 -30.26 -20.73 32.59
C THR A 372 -31.65 -20.33 33.08
N ALA A 373 -32.49 -21.33 33.39
CA ALA A 373 -33.80 -21.09 33.96
C ALA A 373 -33.65 -20.48 35.37
N PRO A 374 -34.33 -19.37 35.69
CA PRO A 374 -34.19 -18.72 36.99
C PRO A 374 -34.84 -19.49 38.13
N GLY A 375 -35.77 -20.41 37.82
CA GLY A 375 -36.39 -21.29 38.77
C GLY A 375 -37.33 -20.58 39.74
N TYR A 376 -37.36 -21.11 40.96
CA TYR A 376 -38.17 -20.60 42.07
C TYR A 376 -37.24 -20.29 43.24
N ASP A 377 -37.62 -19.29 44.04
CA ASP A 377 -36.95 -18.97 45.28
C ASP A 377 -37.15 -20.08 46.36
N GLY A 378 -36.54 -19.90 47.52
CA GLY A 378 -36.68 -20.84 48.64
C GLY A 378 -38.08 -20.91 49.28
N ALA A 379 -39.02 -20.08 48.82
CA ALA A 379 -40.41 -20.02 49.27
C ALA A 379 -41.41 -20.47 48.17
N ASP A 380 -40.92 -21.12 47.10
CA ASP A 380 -41.69 -21.56 45.94
C ASP A 380 -42.35 -20.40 45.15
N ASN A 381 -41.83 -19.18 45.23
CA ASN A 381 -42.24 -18.09 44.33
C ASN A 381 -41.41 -18.14 43.03
N PRO A 382 -42.03 -17.94 41.86
CA PRO A 382 -41.30 -17.92 40.60
C PRO A 382 -40.39 -16.70 40.52
N ASN A 383 -39.13 -16.90 40.14
CA ASN A 383 -38.17 -15.82 39.87
C ASN A 383 -38.50 -15.16 38.51
N SER A 384 -39.66 -14.53 38.45
CA SER A 384 -40.26 -13.99 37.23
C SER A 384 -39.89 -12.52 37.05
N GLY A 385 -39.57 -12.12 35.83
CA GLY A 385 -39.07 -10.76 35.62
C GLY A 385 -38.36 -10.62 34.29
N ARG A 386 -37.50 -9.61 34.21
CA ARG A 386 -36.71 -9.32 33.00
C ARG A 386 -35.28 -8.99 33.34
N ALA A 387 -34.39 -9.29 32.41
CA ALA A 387 -33.00 -8.85 32.40
C ALA A 387 -32.64 -8.41 30.97
N THR A 388 -31.74 -7.44 30.87
CA THR A 388 -31.16 -7.00 29.60
C THR A 388 -29.88 -7.79 29.34
N LEU A 389 -29.84 -8.54 28.25
CA LEU A 389 -28.65 -9.18 27.71
C LEU A 389 -27.92 -8.17 26.82
N ARG A 390 -26.62 -7.96 27.02
CA ARG A 390 -25.78 -7.10 26.20
C ARG A 390 -24.58 -7.90 25.68
N TRP A 391 -24.17 -7.63 24.45
CA TRP A 391 -22.89 -8.06 23.91
C TRP A 391 -21.92 -6.88 23.94
N LEU A 392 -20.94 -6.93 24.83
CA LEU A 392 -19.89 -5.94 25.01
C LEU A 392 -18.90 -6.09 23.85
N LEU A 393 -19.00 -5.21 22.87
CA LEU A 393 -18.12 -5.17 21.69
C LEU A 393 -16.75 -4.58 22.01
N ASP A 394 -16.71 -3.74 23.04
CA ASP A 394 -15.49 -3.09 23.50
C ASP A 394 -15.40 -3.24 25.03
N ALA A 395 -14.27 -3.78 25.47
CA ALA A 395 -13.97 -4.00 26.87
C ALA A 395 -13.20 -2.82 27.48
N ASP A 396 -12.60 -1.96 26.66
CA ASP A 396 -11.82 -0.79 27.08
C ASP A 396 -12.55 0.50 26.70
N THR A 397 -13.50 0.91 27.55
CA THR A 397 -14.28 2.11 27.28
C THR A 397 -13.54 3.42 27.62
N SER A 398 -12.22 3.40 27.77
CA SER A 398 -11.45 4.56 28.27
C SER A 398 -11.14 5.60 27.19
N ASP A 399 -11.17 5.19 25.92
CA ASP A 399 -11.01 6.03 24.74
C ASP A 399 -12.35 6.35 24.04
N ASN A 400 -13.45 5.73 24.47
CA ASN A 400 -14.78 6.01 23.95
C ASN A 400 -15.19 7.47 24.17
N ASP A 401 -15.86 8.04 23.17
CA ASP A 401 -16.46 9.36 23.28
C ASP A 401 -17.48 9.40 24.44
N PRO A 402 -17.61 10.54 25.15
CA PRO A 402 -18.48 10.62 26.32
C PRO A 402 -19.93 10.23 26.01
N GLY A 403 -20.35 9.06 26.52
CA GLY A 403 -21.71 8.54 26.36
C GLY A 403 -21.83 7.40 25.33
N GLU A 404 -20.80 7.13 24.54
CA GLU A 404 -20.74 5.95 23.68
C GLU A 404 -20.35 4.70 24.48
N GLU A 405 -21.00 3.57 24.19
CA GLU A 405 -20.78 2.34 24.96
C GLU A 405 -19.73 1.40 24.35
N CYS A 406 -19.41 1.57 23.07
CA CYS A 406 -18.61 0.58 22.34
C CYS A 406 -17.59 1.16 21.33
N GLY A 407 -17.39 2.48 21.36
CA GLY A 407 -16.31 3.17 20.66
C GLY A 407 -16.28 2.94 19.16
N GLU A 408 -15.07 2.71 18.65
CA GLU A 408 -14.78 2.52 17.22
C GLU A 408 -15.12 1.11 16.70
N HIS A 409 -15.70 0.23 17.52
CA HIS A 409 -15.98 -1.14 17.06
C HIS A 409 -17.00 -1.13 15.91
N TRP A 410 -16.66 -1.78 14.78
CA TRP A 410 -17.42 -1.70 13.52
C TRP A 410 -18.87 -2.24 13.56
N LEU A 411 -19.24 -2.98 14.60
CA LEU A 411 -20.59 -3.49 14.86
C LEU A 411 -21.43 -2.63 15.83
N CYS A 412 -20.87 -1.54 16.35
CA CYS A 412 -21.58 -0.55 17.14
C CYS A 412 -22.69 0.12 16.32
N TYR A 413 -23.78 0.49 17.00
CA TYR A 413 -24.94 1.07 16.33
C TYR A 413 -25.74 1.98 17.26
N ASP A 414 -26.33 3.04 16.73
CA ASP A 414 -27.27 3.89 17.44
C ASP A 414 -28.70 3.33 17.32
N PHE A 415 -29.10 2.54 18.32
CA PHE A 415 -30.39 1.86 18.38
C PHE A 415 -31.57 2.79 18.69
N ASN A 416 -31.34 3.93 19.35
CA ASN A 416 -32.39 4.83 19.82
C ASN A 416 -32.45 6.16 19.04
N GLY A 417 -31.48 6.41 18.14
CA GLY A 417 -31.42 7.61 17.30
C GLY A 417 -30.94 8.86 18.05
N ASP A 418 -30.21 8.71 19.16
CA ASP A 418 -29.72 9.83 19.97
C ASP A 418 -28.33 10.35 19.56
N GLY A 419 -27.70 9.72 18.55
CA GLY A 419 -26.37 10.05 18.07
C GLY A 419 -25.24 9.50 18.93
N LEU A 420 -25.51 8.51 19.79
CA LEU A 420 -24.50 7.77 20.54
C LEU A 420 -24.61 6.28 20.21
N ARG A 421 -23.50 5.65 19.85
CA ARG A 421 -23.54 4.22 19.52
C ARG A 421 -23.52 3.36 20.78
N GLN A 422 -24.33 2.30 20.78
CA GLN A 422 -24.49 1.39 21.91
C GLN A 422 -24.08 -0.05 21.58
N ASN A 423 -23.78 -0.82 22.64
CA ASN A 423 -23.58 -2.26 22.53
C ASN A 423 -24.89 -2.95 22.11
N PRO A 424 -24.87 -4.00 21.27
CA PRO A 424 -26.08 -4.78 20.97
C PRO A 424 -26.74 -5.30 22.24
N TYR A 425 -28.04 -5.04 22.39
CA TYR A 425 -28.80 -5.44 23.58
C TYR A 425 -30.17 -6.03 23.24
N GLY A 426 -30.70 -6.86 24.14
CA GLY A 426 -32.02 -7.46 24.05
C GLY A 426 -32.59 -7.85 25.41
N THR A 427 -33.91 -7.90 25.54
CA THR A 427 -34.60 -8.20 26.81
C THR A 427 -34.96 -9.68 26.89
N ALA A 428 -34.45 -10.34 27.92
CA ALA A 428 -34.92 -11.64 28.38
C ALA A 428 -36.09 -11.43 29.35
N VAL A 429 -37.22 -12.11 29.12
CA VAL A 429 -38.37 -12.10 30.02
C VAL A 429 -38.69 -13.52 30.46
N PHE A 430 -38.76 -13.75 31.77
CA PHE A 430 -39.15 -15.01 32.37
C PHE A 430 -40.48 -14.85 33.08
N GLY A 431 -41.46 -15.68 32.72
CA GLY A 431 -42.79 -15.70 33.35
C GLY A 431 -43.24 -17.11 33.70
N GLU A 432 -44.34 -17.23 34.44
CA GLU A 432 -44.99 -18.52 34.63
C GLU A 432 -45.86 -18.89 33.44
N GLN A 433 -45.81 -20.16 33.05
CA GLN A 433 -46.58 -20.71 31.93
C GLN A 433 -48.11 -20.70 32.18
N SER A 434 -48.56 -20.35 33.39
CA SER A 434 -49.99 -20.23 33.75
C SER A 434 -50.66 -18.94 33.27
N ASP A 435 -49.91 -17.98 32.73
CA ASP A 435 -50.47 -16.80 32.04
C ASP A 435 -50.78 -17.11 30.56
N ASP A 436 -51.55 -18.18 30.33
CA ASP A 436 -52.05 -18.63 29.01
C ASP A 436 -53.13 -17.67 28.45
N ARG A 437 -52.81 -16.37 28.42
CA ARG A 437 -53.44 -15.41 27.53
C ARG A 437 -52.56 -15.33 26.29
N PRO A 438 -53.08 -15.62 25.10
CA PRO A 438 -52.33 -15.39 23.88
C PRO A 438 -51.99 -13.89 23.80
N LEU A 439 -50.72 -13.56 24.01
CA LEU A 439 -50.16 -12.24 23.76
C LEU A 439 -50.10 -12.01 22.24
N LEU A 440 -51.25 -11.70 21.66
CA LEU A 440 -51.35 -11.13 20.32
C LEU A 440 -51.02 -9.63 20.43
N PHE A 441 -49.75 -9.30 20.16
CA PHE A 441 -49.15 -7.98 20.01
C PHE A 441 -48.92 -7.17 21.30
N MET A 442 -47.63 -6.99 21.66
CA MET A 442 -47.19 -5.76 22.31
C MET A 442 -47.12 -4.66 21.25
N ARG A 443 -47.83 -3.55 21.48
CA ARG A 443 -47.70 -2.33 20.70
C ARG A 443 -46.47 -1.58 21.20
N GLU A 444 -45.40 -1.57 20.42
CA GLU A 444 -44.27 -0.65 20.61
C GLU A 444 -44.80 0.79 20.57
N SER A 445 -44.56 1.56 21.63
CA SER A 445 -44.69 3.01 21.58
C SER A 445 -43.31 3.59 21.32
N TYR A 446 -43.10 4.06 20.09
CA TYR A 446 -41.98 4.94 19.77
C TYR A 446 -42.12 6.23 20.58
N ARG A 447 -41.05 6.64 21.24
CA ARG A 447 -40.82 8.03 21.61
C ARG A 447 -39.44 8.44 21.19
#